data_AF-A0A3G9JYE3-F1
#
_entry.id   AF-A0A3G9JYE3-F1
#
_cell.length_a   1.000
_cell.length_b   1.000
_cell.length_c   1.000
_cell.angle_alpha   90.00
_cell.angle_beta   90.00
_cell.angle_gamma   90.00
#
_symmetry.space_group_name_H-M   'P 1'
#
loop_
_entity.id
_entity.type
_entity.pdbx_description
1 polymer ?
#
loop_
_entity_poly.entity_id
_entity_poly.type
_entity_poly.pdbx_seq_one_letter_code
_entity_poly.pdbx_strand_id
1 'polypeptide(L)'
;MAIDINQLAERIADAVEAAPELAQQLVENPVATVERITGVTGGYDLTELFGLCLARLAEAGVDLSAVDLGKLDLSAIDVSRLSPDELLGLAARLNVDVSKLDMAAIASKMLGAGGLGGLLGGLFGGR
;
A
#
# COMPACT_ATOMS: atom_id res chain seq x y z
N MET A 1 -20.87 2.27 15.37
CA MET A 1 -20.60 0.94 14.78
C MET A 1 -19.12 0.95 14.44
N ALA A 2 -18.32 0.07 15.05
CA ALA A 2 -16.90 -0.01 14.70
C ALA A 2 -16.81 -0.49 13.25
N ILE A 3 -15.98 0.16 12.45
CA ILE A 3 -15.70 -0.28 11.09
C ILE A 3 -14.84 -1.54 11.21
N ASP A 4 -15.33 -2.66 10.68
CA ASP A 4 -14.56 -3.90 10.63
C ASP A 4 -13.68 -3.90 9.38
N ILE A 5 -12.40 -3.61 9.57
CA ILE A 5 -11.43 -3.49 8.49
C ILE A 5 -11.24 -4.82 7.74
N ASN A 6 -11.46 -5.96 8.40
CA ASN A 6 -11.39 -7.27 7.74
C ASN A 6 -12.55 -7.46 6.78
N GLN A 7 -13.77 -7.05 7.16
CA GLN A 7 -14.92 -7.08 6.25
C GLN A 7 -14.73 -6.11 5.09
N LEU A 8 -14.12 -4.95 5.30
CA LEU A 8 -13.78 -4.04 4.21
C LEU A 8 -12.78 -4.67 3.24
N ALA A 9 -11.72 -5.28 3.76
CA ALA A 9 -10.70 -5.92 2.96
C ALA A 9 -11.28 -7.06 2.11
N GLU A 10 -12.16 -7.87 2.69
CA GLU A 10 -12.85 -8.95 1.99
C GLU A 10 -13.73 -8.43 0.84
N ARG A 11 -14.55 -7.40 1.09
CA ARG A 11 -15.37 -6.79 0.04
C ARG A 11 -14.55 -6.17 -1.08
N ILE A 12 -13.38 -5.61 -0.77
CA ILE A 12 -12.47 -5.06 -1.79
C ILE A 12 -11.81 -6.18 -2.57
N ALA A 13 -11.33 -7.23 -1.90
CA ALA A 13 -10.73 -8.38 -2.55
C ALA A 13 -11.72 -9.06 -3.51
N ASP A 14 -12.95 -9.32 -3.07
CA ASP A 14 -14.01 -9.89 -3.89
C ASP A 14 -14.33 -9.01 -5.12
N ALA A 15 -14.37 -7.69 -4.92
CA ALA A 15 -14.62 -6.74 -6.00
C ALA A 15 -13.47 -6.71 -7.01
N VAL A 16 -12.22 -6.81 -6.55
CA VAL A 16 -11.03 -6.85 -7.39
C VAL A 16 -10.92 -8.20 -8.13
N GLU A 17 -11.29 -9.31 -7.49
CA GLU A 17 -11.38 -10.62 -8.14
C GLU A 17 -12.41 -10.61 -9.26
N ALA A 18 -13.57 -10.00 -9.02
CA ALA A 18 -14.61 -9.85 -10.04
C ALA A 18 -14.23 -8.86 -11.15
N ALA A 19 -13.43 -7.84 -10.83
CA ALA A 19 -13.05 -6.74 -11.71
C ALA A 19 -11.58 -6.33 -11.45
N PRO A 20 -10.59 -6.97 -12.12
CA PRO A 20 -9.17 -6.74 -11.86
C PRO A 20 -8.71 -5.30 -12.16
N GLU A 21 -9.43 -4.55 -12.98
CA GLU A 21 -9.21 -3.12 -13.20
C GLU A 21 -9.35 -2.28 -11.91
N LEU A 22 -10.07 -2.77 -10.91
CA LEU A 22 -10.19 -2.10 -9.61
C LEU A 22 -8.89 -2.15 -8.82
N ALA A 23 -8.02 -3.14 -9.05
CA ALA A 23 -6.70 -3.17 -8.44
C ALA A 23 -5.87 -1.97 -8.89
N GLN A 24 -5.92 -1.61 -10.18
CA GLN A 24 -5.24 -0.43 -10.70
C GLN A 24 -5.78 0.85 -10.07
N GLN A 25 -7.11 0.97 -9.92
CA GLN A 25 -7.73 2.12 -9.26
C GLN A 25 -7.37 2.20 -7.77
N LEU A 26 -7.27 1.05 -7.09
CA LEU A 26 -6.86 0.98 -5.69
C LEU A 26 -5.42 1.48 -5.50
N VAL A 27 -4.54 1.24 -6.47
CA VAL A 27 -3.16 1.74 -6.46
C VAL A 27 -3.10 3.23 -6.77
N GLU A 28 -3.81 3.69 -7.79
CA GLU A 28 -3.81 5.09 -8.24
C GLU A 28 -4.54 6.04 -7.29
N ASN A 29 -5.65 5.59 -6.72
CA ASN A 29 -6.52 6.38 -5.85
C ASN A 29 -7.20 5.50 -4.80
N PRO A 30 -6.44 5.04 -3.79
CA PRO A 30 -6.91 4.06 -2.82
C PRO A 30 -8.15 4.53 -2.05
N VAL A 31 -8.19 5.79 -1.61
CA VAL A 31 -9.32 6.35 -0.84
C VAL A 31 -10.61 6.34 -1.66
N ALA A 32 -10.58 6.91 -2.87
CA ALA A 32 -11.75 6.98 -3.73
C ALA A 32 -12.25 5.59 -4.14
N THR A 33 -11.33 4.64 -4.35
CA THR A 33 -11.67 3.25 -4.70
C THR A 33 -12.32 2.52 -3.54
N VAL A 34 -11.79 2.65 -2.32
CA VAL A 34 -12.38 2.05 -1.12
C VAL A 34 -13.78 2.61 -0.90
N GLU A 35 -13.97 3.93 -0.99
CA GLU A 35 -15.27 4.57 -0.87
C GLU A 35 -16.26 4.07 -1.92
N ARG A 36 -15.82 3.92 -3.17
CA ARG A 36 -16.65 3.43 -4.27
C ARG A 36 -17.09 1.97 -4.08
N ILE A 37 -16.20 1.11 -3.60
CA ILE A 37 -16.48 -0.33 -3.43
C ILE A 37 -17.32 -0.57 -2.17
N THR A 38 -16.94 0.06 -1.06
CA THR A 38 -17.48 -0.27 0.26
C THR A 38 -18.58 0.67 0.72
N GLY A 39 -18.65 1.89 0.16
CA GLY A 39 -19.51 2.97 0.61
C GLY A 39 -19.02 3.65 1.90
N VAL A 40 -17.87 3.25 2.45
CA VAL A 40 -17.35 3.77 3.72
C VAL A 40 -16.40 4.94 3.47
N THR A 41 -16.76 6.10 4.02
CA THR A 41 -16.00 7.35 3.93
C THR A 41 -15.23 7.56 5.24
N GLY A 42 -13.92 7.28 5.20
CA GLY A 42 -13.01 7.43 6.34
C GLY A 42 -13.30 6.52 7.55
N GLY A 43 -12.53 6.73 8.63
CA GLY A 43 -12.67 5.96 9.88
C GLY A 43 -11.98 4.60 9.90
N TYR A 44 -11.14 4.31 8.90
CA TYR A 44 -10.29 3.12 8.80
C TYR A 44 -8.84 3.53 8.54
N ASP A 45 -7.89 2.69 8.93
CA ASP A 45 -6.48 2.87 8.54
C ASP A 45 -6.30 2.33 7.12
N LEU A 46 -6.07 3.23 6.16
CA LEU A 46 -5.92 2.88 4.75
C LEU A 46 -4.70 1.97 4.52
N THR A 47 -3.64 2.14 5.28
CA THR A 47 -2.41 1.36 5.13
C THR A 47 -2.65 -0.09 5.58
N GLU A 48 -3.31 -0.26 6.73
CA GLU A 48 -3.69 -1.58 7.24
C GLU A 48 -4.70 -2.26 6.30
N LEU A 49 -5.71 -1.53 5.83
CA LEU A 49 -6.70 -2.03 4.88
C LEU A 49 -6.04 -2.52 3.60
N PHE A 50 -5.10 -1.75 3.04
CA PHE A 50 -4.40 -2.11 1.82
C PHE A 50 -3.56 -3.39 2.00
N GLY A 51 -2.86 -3.53 3.12
CA GLY A 51 -2.12 -4.75 3.46
C GLY A 51 -3.02 -5.99 3.54
N LEU A 52 -4.17 -5.86 4.21
CA LEU A 52 -5.16 -6.94 4.31
C LEU A 52 -5.75 -7.31 2.94
N CYS A 53 -6.08 -6.33 2.10
CA CYS A 53 -6.56 -6.58 0.74
C CYS A 53 -5.55 -7.39 -0.08
N LEU A 54 -4.27 -7.00 -0.07
CA LEU A 54 -3.22 -7.72 -0.80
C LEU A 54 -3.06 -9.15 -0.28
N ALA A 55 -3.10 -9.35 1.04
CA ALA A 55 -3.05 -10.68 1.63
C ALA A 55 -4.20 -11.58 1.14
N ARG A 56 -5.44 -11.06 1.14
CA ARG A 56 -6.62 -11.79 0.66
C ARG A 56 -6.54 -12.11 -0.83
N LEU A 57 -6.10 -11.16 -1.66
CA LEU A 57 -5.91 -11.39 -3.10
C LEU A 57 -4.84 -12.46 -3.35
N ALA A 58 -3.78 -12.48 -2.55
CA ALA A 58 -2.71 -13.47 -2.65
C ALA A 58 -3.13 -14.87 -2.15
N GLU A 59 -4.11 -14.94 -1.25
CA GLU A 59 -4.76 -16.19 -0.83
C GLU A 59 -5.75 -16.71 -1.89
N ALA A 60 -6.49 -15.80 -2.54
CA ALA A 60 -7.37 -16.11 -3.65
C ALA A 60 -6.63 -16.49 -4.95
N GLY A 61 -5.33 -16.17 -5.04
CA GLY A 61 -4.51 -16.48 -6.21
C GLY A 61 -4.77 -15.56 -7.40
N VAL A 62 -5.18 -14.31 -7.13
CA VAL A 62 -5.44 -13.31 -8.17
C VAL A 62 -4.13 -12.87 -8.82
N ASP A 63 -4.07 -12.89 -10.15
CA ASP A 63 -2.95 -12.36 -10.92
C ASP A 63 -3.11 -10.85 -11.11
N LEU A 64 -2.19 -10.08 -10.54
CA LEU A 64 -2.13 -8.62 -10.61
C LEU A 64 -0.92 -8.14 -11.43
N SER A 65 -0.35 -8.98 -12.31
CA SER A 65 0.76 -8.59 -13.20
C SER A 65 0.48 -7.39 -14.09
N ALA A 66 -0.79 -7.11 -14.37
CA ALA A 66 -1.21 -5.93 -15.12
C ALA A 66 -1.22 -4.64 -14.27
N VAL A 67 -1.10 -4.74 -12.95
CA VAL A 67 -1.14 -3.59 -12.03
C VAL A 67 0.20 -2.87 -12.04
N ASP A 68 0.14 -1.56 -12.25
CA ASP A 68 1.31 -0.69 -12.24
C ASP A 68 1.51 -0.05 -10.87
N LEU A 69 2.39 -0.64 -10.05
CA LEU A 69 2.76 -0.11 -8.74
C LEU A 69 3.58 1.19 -8.82
N GLY A 70 4.07 1.60 -9.99
CA GLY A 70 4.70 2.92 -10.16
C GLY A 70 3.74 4.08 -9.94
N LYS A 71 2.42 3.83 -9.99
CA LYS A 71 1.38 4.80 -9.69
C LYS A 71 0.82 4.69 -8.28
N LEU A 72 1.45 3.89 -7.43
CA LEU A 72 1.03 3.74 -6.04
C LEU A 72 1.08 5.09 -5.33
N ASP A 73 -0.05 5.52 -4.78
CA ASP A 73 -0.11 6.75 -4.01
C ASP A 73 0.57 6.58 -2.64
N LEU A 74 1.89 6.79 -2.64
CA LEU A 74 2.72 6.78 -1.43
C LEU A 74 2.39 7.94 -0.48
N SER A 75 1.59 8.94 -0.88
CA SER A 75 1.13 9.99 0.03
C SER A 75 -0.03 9.52 0.91
N ALA A 76 -0.87 8.63 0.37
CA ALA A 76 -2.00 8.02 1.08
C ALA A 76 -1.61 6.73 1.84
N ILE A 77 -0.70 5.93 1.28
CA ILE A 77 -0.26 4.65 1.86
C ILE A 77 1.11 4.80 2.51
N ASP A 78 1.17 4.52 3.81
CA ASP A 78 2.43 4.54 4.55
C ASP A 78 3.15 3.19 4.44
N VAL A 79 3.87 3.02 3.33
CA VAL A 79 4.72 1.86 3.07
C VAL A 79 5.81 1.63 4.13
N SER A 80 6.13 2.60 4.98
CA SER A 80 7.08 2.39 6.08
C SER A 80 6.50 1.56 7.23
N ARG A 81 5.16 1.56 7.34
CA ARG A 81 4.40 0.75 8.30
C ARG A 81 4.09 -0.66 7.75
N LEU A 82 4.28 -0.88 6.46
CA LEU A 82 4.19 -2.19 5.83
C LEU A 82 5.58 -2.82 5.82
N SER A 83 5.69 -4.10 6.18
CA SER A 83 6.99 -4.77 6.14
C SER A 83 7.44 -4.92 4.68
N PRO A 84 8.64 -4.46 4.30
CA PRO A 84 9.14 -4.60 2.92
C PRO A 84 9.18 -6.06 2.46
N ASP A 85 9.54 -6.97 3.36
CA ASP A 85 9.57 -8.42 3.10
C ASP A 85 8.16 -8.97 2.81
N GLU A 86 7.15 -8.49 3.53
CA GLU A 86 5.75 -8.87 3.30
C GLU A 86 5.26 -8.34 1.95
N LEU A 87 5.57 -7.09 1.62
CA LEU A 87 5.22 -6.50 0.32
C LEU A 87 5.89 -7.25 -0.84
N LEU A 88 7.18 -7.59 -0.72
CA LEU A 88 7.90 -8.37 -1.73
C LEU A 88 7.32 -9.78 -1.88
N GLY A 89 6.99 -10.43 -0.75
CA GLY A 89 6.36 -11.75 -0.76
C GLY A 89 4.96 -11.73 -1.39
N LEU A 90 4.14 -10.72 -1.06
CA LEU A 90 2.81 -10.55 -1.65
C LEU A 90 2.89 -10.21 -3.13
N ALA A 91 3.79 -9.31 -3.53
CA ALA A 91 4.00 -8.97 -4.94
C ALA A 91 4.42 -10.19 -5.76
N ALA A 92 5.31 -11.04 -5.24
CA ALA A 92 5.69 -12.29 -5.90
C ALA A 92 4.50 -13.26 -6.05
N ARG A 93 3.64 -13.36 -5.03
CA ARG A 93 2.43 -14.22 -5.08
C ARG A 93 1.35 -13.70 -6.02
N LEU A 94 1.24 -12.37 -6.12
CA LEU A 94 0.30 -11.67 -7.00
C LEU A 94 0.87 -11.43 -8.39
N ASN A 95 2.08 -11.92 -8.69
CA ASN A 95 2.80 -11.73 -9.95
C ASN A 95 2.98 -10.25 -10.34
N VAL A 96 3.05 -9.35 -9.35
CA VAL A 96 3.12 -7.90 -9.59
C VAL A 96 4.55 -7.48 -9.91
N ASP A 97 4.69 -6.60 -10.91
CA ASP A 97 5.97 -6.01 -11.28
C ASP A 97 6.40 -4.91 -10.28
N VAL A 98 7.28 -5.27 -9.36
CA VAL A 98 7.89 -4.34 -8.39
C VAL A 98 9.02 -3.49 -8.98
N SER A 99 9.47 -3.76 -10.21
CA SER A 99 10.57 -2.97 -10.82
C SER A 99 10.14 -1.54 -11.14
N LYS A 100 8.83 -1.33 -11.32
CA LYS A 100 8.22 -0.01 -11.53
C LYS A 100 8.02 0.77 -10.24
N LEU A 101 8.20 0.12 -9.11
CA LEU A 101 7.98 0.72 -7.81
C LEU A 101 9.18 1.61 -7.46
N ASP A 102 8.90 2.87 -7.10
CA ASP A 102 9.94 3.82 -6.75
C ASP A 102 10.54 3.49 -5.37
N MET A 103 11.51 2.57 -5.38
CA MET A 103 12.26 2.17 -4.20
C MET A 103 13.05 3.33 -3.59
N ALA A 104 13.40 4.36 -4.37
CA ALA A 104 14.05 5.56 -3.84
C ALA A 104 13.05 6.41 -3.03
N ALA A 105 11.80 6.52 -3.48
CA ALA A 105 10.73 7.16 -2.71
C ALA A 105 10.38 6.37 -1.43
N ILE A 106 10.31 5.04 -1.49
CA ILE A 106 10.14 4.20 -0.29
C ILE A 106 11.31 4.40 0.67
N ALA A 107 12.55 4.25 0.18
CA ALA A 107 13.73 4.40 1.01
C ALA A 107 13.79 5.81 1.63
N SER A 108 13.42 6.84 0.89
CA SER A 108 13.34 8.22 1.40
C SER A 108 12.25 8.37 2.47
N LYS A 109 11.09 7.73 2.33
CA LYS A 109 10.04 7.70 3.37
C LYS A 109 10.49 6.94 4.61
N MET A 110 11.11 5.77 4.45
CA MET A 110 11.65 4.99 5.57
C MET A 110 12.78 5.72 6.28
N LEU A 111 13.66 6.40 5.54
CA LEU A 111 14.75 7.19 6.10
C LEU A 111 14.25 8.49 6.75
N GLY A 112 13.21 9.10 6.17
CA GLY A 112 12.50 10.24 6.73
C GLY A 112 11.74 9.90 8.01
N ALA A 113 11.19 8.69 8.11
CA ALA A 113 10.51 8.17 9.30
C ALA A 113 11.48 7.60 10.37
N GLY A 114 12.64 7.07 9.95
CA GLY A 114 13.61 6.37 10.82
C GLY A 114 14.81 7.21 11.29
N GLY A 115 14.97 8.44 10.81
CA GLY A 115 15.94 9.39 11.35
C GLY A 115 17.19 9.55 10.49
N LEU A 116 17.25 10.67 9.76
CA LEU A 116 18.50 11.37 9.42
C LEU A 116 18.32 12.90 9.40
N GLY A 117 17.34 13.43 10.16
CA GLY A 117 17.22 14.87 10.40
C GLY A 117 18.04 15.39 11.60
N GLY A 118 18.60 14.49 12.44
CA GLY A 118 19.17 14.88 13.74
C GLY A 118 20.66 14.60 13.96
N LEU A 119 21.35 13.86 13.08
CA LEU A 119 22.71 13.36 13.38
C LEU A 119 23.81 13.83 12.43
N LEU A 120 23.48 14.55 11.34
CA LEU A 120 24.49 15.11 10.42
C LEU A 120 24.55 16.65 10.40
N GLY A 121 23.73 17.33 11.21
CA GLY A 121 23.72 18.80 11.31
C GLY A 121 24.50 19.38 12.50
N GLY A 122 24.98 18.56 13.44
CA GLY A 122 25.47 19.05 14.74
C GLY A 122 26.98 18.89 15.03
N LEU A 123 27.76 18.16 14.21
CA LEU A 123 29.14 17.80 14.59
C LEU A 123 30.23 18.52 13.77
N PHE A 124 29.86 19.37 12.82
CA PHE A 124 30.81 20.18 12.03
C PHE A 124 30.32 21.61 11.85
N GLY A 125 30.33 22.42 12.91
CA GLY A 125 29.98 23.83 12.77
C GLY A 125 30.06 24.64 14.06
N GLY A 126 31.27 24.96 14.51
CA GLY A 126 31.45 25.94 15.58
C GLY A 126 32.82 25.85 16.22
N ARG A 127 33.78 26.53 15.61
CA ARG A 127 35.07 26.85 16.22
C ARG A 127 34.88 27.92 17.29
#